data_AF-A0A9P8K4S7-F1
#
_entry.id   AF-A0A9P8K4S7-F1
#
_cell.length_a   1.000
_cell.length_b   1.000
_cell.length_c   1.000
_cell.angle_alpha   90.00
_cell.angle_beta   90.00
_cell.angle_gamma   90.00
#
_symmetry.space_group_name_H-M   'P 1'
#
loop_
_entity.id
_entity.type
_entity.pdbx_description
1 polymer ?
#
loop_
_entity_poly.entity_id
_entity_poly.type
_entity_poly.pdbx_seq_one_letter_code
_entity_poly.pdbx_strand_id
1 'polypeptide(L)'
;MEHEYFSSNPRPKVLQKHSTLAREFISRHASESRRVVLVTSGGTTVPLENQMVRFVDNFSAGTRGATSAEYFLDHGYAVIFLHRQFSLLPYSRHYSHNVNCFLDFMDEGEDGKVVVGKEYQNEMVGVLRKYTDARKEGKLLLIPFVTVNDYLWELREIAILMQPLGGNALFYLAAAVSDFFIPSDRMVEHKIQSSEDFNKENQDGADGTKTPAARIEGQRLVIGLEPVPKFLKTLVDGWAPEGMIVSFKLETDPTILVKKAEYALNKYSHHLVIGNLLSTRKWEVVFVSASAGQQWIRVPRSKRTPSISGKVEHVGLASGGDAEQGAEEVSGQPAVEIESLIIPEVAKMHAAHMAKKNSK
;
A
#
# COMPACT_ATOMS: atom_id res chain seq x y z
N MET A 1 22.83 5.79 7.96
CA MET A 1 21.41 5.90 7.55
C MET A 1 20.73 4.55 7.32
N GLU A 2 20.89 3.83 6.19
CA GLU A 2 20.18 2.52 6.02
C GLU A 2 20.71 1.45 6.98
N HIS A 3 22.01 1.14 6.90
CA HIS A 3 22.65 0.14 7.75
C HIS A 3 22.40 0.45 9.23
N GLU A 4 22.43 1.74 9.58
CA GLU A 4 22.14 2.25 10.92
C GLU A 4 20.69 2.00 11.37
N TYR A 5 19.71 2.16 10.48
CA TYR A 5 18.30 1.86 10.80
C TYR A 5 18.10 0.38 11.10
N PHE A 6 18.55 -0.51 10.21
CA PHE A 6 18.39 -1.96 10.38
C PHE A 6 19.30 -2.55 11.46
N SER A 7 20.37 -1.86 11.86
CA SER A 7 21.17 -2.25 13.03
C SER A 7 20.55 -1.81 14.36
N SER A 8 19.86 -0.67 14.37
CA SER A 8 19.26 -0.10 15.59
C SER A 8 17.81 -0.54 15.82
N ASN A 9 17.11 -1.01 14.79
CA ASN A 9 15.72 -1.45 14.87
C ASN A 9 15.63 -2.95 14.53
N PRO A 10 15.32 -3.81 15.52
CA PRO A 10 15.43 -5.25 15.38
C PRO A 10 14.42 -5.81 14.37
N ARG A 11 14.82 -6.92 13.72
CA ARG A 11 13.96 -7.64 12.77
C ARG A 11 12.72 -8.23 13.46
N PRO A 12 11.54 -8.22 12.82
CA PRO A 12 10.35 -8.89 13.32
C PRO A 12 10.57 -10.40 13.50
N LYS A 13 9.99 -10.99 14.54
CA LYS A 13 10.08 -12.44 14.80
C LYS A 13 9.50 -13.29 13.67
N VAL A 14 8.47 -12.78 12.99
CA VAL A 14 7.76 -13.47 11.91
C VAL A 14 8.49 -13.40 10.57
N LEU A 15 9.48 -12.51 10.43
CA LEU A 15 10.16 -12.23 9.16
C LEU A 15 10.68 -13.51 8.50
N GLN A 16 11.38 -14.37 9.25
CA GLN A 16 11.94 -15.60 8.70
C GLN A 16 10.89 -16.52 8.05
N LYS A 17 9.69 -16.60 8.63
CA LYS A 17 8.58 -17.38 8.07
C LYS A 17 8.10 -16.75 6.76
N HIS A 18 7.92 -15.44 6.74
CA HIS A 18 7.50 -14.72 5.54
C HIS A 18 8.56 -14.80 4.42
N SER A 19 9.84 -14.67 4.76
CA SER A 19 10.95 -14.84 3.81
C SER A 19 10.95 -16.21 3.14
N THR A 20 10.69 -17.28 3.90
CA THR A 20 10.60 -18.63 3.35
C THR A 20 9.44 -18.75 2.36
N LEU A 21 8.25 -18.27 2.73
CA LEU A 21 7.07 -18.28 1.85
C LEU A 21 7.29 -17.45 0.57
N ALA A 22 7.88 -16.26 0.71
CA ALA A 22 8.21 -15.39 -0.42
C ALA A 22 9.23 -16.06 -1.34
N ARG A 23 10.29 -16.67 -0.78
CA ARG A 23 11.34 -17.36 -1.55
C ARG A 23 10.79 -18.53 -2.37
N GLU A 24 9.91 -19.34 -1.79
CA GLU A 24 9.27 -20.45 -2.50
C GLU A 24 8.37 -19.94 -3.63
N PHE A 25 7.55 -18.93 -3.34
CA PHE A 25 6.67 -18.30 -4.31
C PHE A 25 7.45 -17.68 -5.49
N ILE A 26 8.51 -16.95 -5.19
CA ILE A 26 9.35 -16.28 -6.19
C ILE A 26 10.10 -17.32 -7.03
N SER A 27 10.72 -18.33 -6.40
CA SER A 27 11.48 -19.37 -7.11
C SER A 27 10.62 -20.10 -8.15
N ARG A 28 9.38 -20.45 -7.78
CA ARG A 28 8.46 -21.11 -8.70
C ARG A 28 8.12 -20.22 -9.89
N HIS A 29 7.69 -18.98 -9.66
CA HIS A 29 7.31 -18.07 -10.74
C HIS A 29 8.50 -17.63 -11.61
N ALA A 30 9.71 -17.56 -11.03
CA ALA A 30 10.93 -17.35 -11.78
C ALA A 30 11.19 -18.50 -12.78
N SER A 31 10.99 -19.76 -12.35
CA SER A 31 11.14 -20.91 -13.24
C SER A 31 10.10 -20.94 -14.38
N GLU A 32 8.91 -20.38 -14.14
CA GLU A 32 7.86 -20.22 -15.15
C GLU A 32 8.07 -18.98 -16.05
N SER A 33 9.12 -18.18 -15.82
CA SER A 33 9.31 -16.87 -16.46
C SER A 33 8.09 -15.94 -16.34
N ARG A 34 7.35 -16.06 -15.23
CA ARG A 34 6.15 -15.26 -14.97
C ARG A 34 6.53 -13.91 -14.37
N ARG A 35 5.79 -12.87 -14.76
CA ARG A 35 5.88 -11.55 -14.12
C ARG A 35 5.37 -11.61 -12.69
N VAL A 36 6.15 -11.09 -11.75
CA VAL A 36 5.78 -11.03 -10.34
C VAL A 36 5.75 -9.58 -9.90
N VAL A 37 4.66 -9.17 -9.25
CA VAL A 37 4.51 -7.85 -8.65
C VAL A 37 4.44 -7.93 -7.13
N LEU A 38 5.25 -7.12 -6.45
CA LEU A 38 5.06 -6.79 -5.04
C LEU A 38 4.13 -5.58 -4.93
N VAL A 39 2.91 -5.82 -4.48
CA VAL A 39 1.94 -4.77 -4.16
C VAL A 39 2.01 -4.49 -2.67
N THR A 40 2.32 -3.25 -2.28
CA THR A 40 2.19 -2.81 -0.88
C THR A 40 0.87 -2.10 -0.66
N SER A 41 0.17 -2.40 0.44
CA SER A 41 -1.17 -1.87 0.70
C SER A 41 -1.44 -1.59 2.18
N GLY A 42 -2.30 -0.59 2.45
CA GLY A 42 -2.67 -0.19 3.80
C GLY A 42 -1.66 0.76 4.46
N GLY A 43 -1.95 1.15 5.70
CA GLY A 43 -1.13 2.08 6.50
C GLY A 43 -0.17 1.39 7.44
N THR A 44 1.00 1.98 7.68
CA THR A 44 1.90 1.54 8.77
C THR A 44 1.57 2.26 10.07
N THR A 45 1.79 1.59 11.20
CA THR A 45 1.75 2.22 12.51
C THR A 45 3.14 2.55 13.06
N VAL A 46 3.19 3.54 13.94
CA VAL A 46 4.36 3.85 14.78
C VAL A 46 3.93 3.64 16.23
N PRO A 47 4.37 2.56 16.88
CA PRO A 47 4.13 2.34 18.30
C PRO A 47 4.72 3.46 19.13
N LEU A 48 4.03 3.88 20.20
CA LEU A 48 4.57 4.83 21.17
C LEU A 48 5.26 4.13 22.35
N GLU A 49 4.94 2.85 22.56
CA GLU A 49 5.45 1.98 23.63
C GLU A 49 5.80 0.59 23.05
N ASN A 50 6.76 -0.13 23.65
CA ASN A 50 7.09 -1.51 23.22
C ASN A 50 5.91 -2.46 23.47
N GLN A 51 5.32 -2.38 24.65
CA GLN A 51 4.00 -2.97 24.93
C GLN A 51 2.93 -2.03 24.40
N MET A 52 2.77 -2.06 23.07
CA MET A 52 1.96 -1.09 22.32
C MET A 52 0.52 -1.02 22.84
N VAL A 53 0.18 0.12 23.43
CA VAL A 53 -1.22 0.50 23.74
C VAL A 53 -1.66 1.62 22.81
N ARG A 54 -0.73 2.51 22.44
CA ARG A 54 -0.99 3.66 21.57
C ARG A 54 -0.04 3.65 20.39
N PHE A 55 -0.50 4.20 19.28
CA PHE A 55 0.30 4.32 18.06
C PHE A 55 -0.17 5.50 17.20
N VAL A 56 0.73 6.00 16.36
CA VAL A 56 0.39 6.89 15.24
C VAL A 56 0.08 5.99 14.03
N ASP A 57 -1.00 6.27 13.30
CA ASP A 57 -1.38 5.50 12.11
C ASP A 57 -1.45 6.39 10.88
N ASN A 58 -1.02 5.85 9.74
CA ASN A 58 -1.19 6.48 8.45
C ASN A 58 -2.47 5.96 7.80
N PHE A 59 -3.44 6.85 7.57
CA PHE A 59 -4.74 6.43 7.05
C PHE A 59 -4.65 5.78 5.66
N SER A 60 -4.97 4.50 5.56
CA SER A 60 -5.21 3.80 4.30
C SER A 60 -6.02 2.52 4.53
N ALA A 61 -7.24 2.47 4.00
CA ALA A 61 -8.09 1.28 4.04
C ALA A 61 -7.54 0.11 3.19
N GLY A 62 -6.60 0.37 2.27
CA GLY A 62 -6.05 -0.64 1.38
C GLY A 62 -6.80 -0.83 0.05
N THR A 63 -7.81 -0.01 -0.26
CA THR A 63 -8.62 -0.15 -1.49
C THR A 63 -7.75 -0.16 -2.76
N ARG A 64 -6.88 0.84 -2.92
CA ARG A 64 -5.98 0.94 -4.08
C ARG A 64 -5.18 -0.33 -4.29
N GLY A 65 -4.52 -0.81 -3.24
CA GLY A 65 -3.67 -1.99 -3.32
C GLY A 65 -4.49 -3.25 -3.61
N ALA A 66 -5.57 -3.48 -2.86
CA ALA A 66 -6.41 -4.68 -2.99
C ALA A 66 -7.03 -4.77 -4.39
N THR A 67 -7.61 -3.68 -4.89
CA THR A 67 -8.16 -3.59 -6.24
C THR A 67 -7.07 -3.77 -7.30
N SER A 68 -5.91 -3.13 -7.14
CA SER A 68 -4.78 -3.26 -8.08
C SER A 68 -4.27 -4.70 -8.18
N ALA A 69 -4.21 -5.42 -7.07
CA ALA A 69 -3.81 -6.83 -7.04
C ALA A 69 -4.76 -7.71 -7.87
N GLU A 70 -6.07 -7.50 -7.78
CA GLU A 70 -7.05 -8.23 -8.61
C GLU A 70 -6.81 -7.98 -10.11
N TYR A 71 -6.64 -6.71 -10.51
CA TYR A 71 -6.36 -6.40 -11.91
C TYR A 71 -4.99 -6.89 -12.37
N PHE A 72 -3.96 -6.92 -11.51
CA PHE A 72 -2.67 -7.53 -11.86
C PHE A 72 -2.81 -9.05 -12.10
N LEU A 73 -3.58 -9.75 -11.27
CA LEU A 73 -3.90 -11.17 -11.46
C LEU A 73 -4.63 -11.40 -12.78
N ASP A 74 -5.61 -10.54 -13.12
CA ASP A 74 -6.31 -10.57 -14.42
C ASP A 74 -5.35 -10.34 -15.61
N HIS A 75 -4.26 -9.61 -15.41
CA HIS A 75 -3.20 -9.39 -16.42
C HIS A 75 -2.08 -10.45 -16.37
N GLY A 76 -2.31 -11.58 -15.71
CA GLY A 76 -1.42 -12.74 -15.72
C GLY A 76 -0.20 -12.66 -14.79
N TYR A 77 -0.12 -11.63 -13.94
CA TYR A 77 0.93 -11.52 -12.92
C TYR A 77 0.70 -12.52 -11.80
N ALA A 78 1.78 -12.89 -11.13
CA ALA A 78 1.74 -13.35 -9.76
C ALA A 78 1.92 -12.15 -8.81
N VAL A 79 1.18 -12.13 -7.71
CA VAL A 79 1.11 -11.01 -6.78
C VAL A 79 1.58 -11.45 -5.39
N ILE A 80 2.62 -10.77 -4.88
CA ILE A 80 2.94 -10.73 -3.45
C ILE A 80 2.24 -9.51 -2.89
N PHE A 81 1.29 -9.72 -1.98
CA PHE A 81 0.47 -8.69 -1.37
C PHE A 81 0.93 -8.41 0.07
N LEU A 82 1.88 -7.48 0.20
CA LEU A 82 2.40 -7.01 1.48
C LEU A 82 1.42 -5.95 2.02
N HIS A 83 0.66 -6.30 3.06
CA HIS A 83 -0.51 -5.50 3.46
C HIS A 83 -0.61 -5.28 4.95
N ARG A 84 -1.23 -4.16 5.35
CA ARG A 84 -1.59 -3.92 6.75
C ARG A 84 -2.58 -4.98 7.22
N GLN A 85 -2.27 -5.66 8.33
CA GLN A 85 -3.17 -6.62 8.94
C GLN A 85 -4.56 -6.00 9.16
N PHE A 86 -5.61 -6.73 8.78
CA PHE A 86 -7.01 -6.30 8.84
C PHE A 86 -7.41 -5.15 7.90
N SER A 87 -6.54 -4.75 6.97
CA SER A 87 -6.95 -3.91 5.84
C SER A 87 -7.62 -4.72 4.73
N LEU A 88 -8.14 -4.04 3.70
CA LEU A 88 -8.76 -4.67 2.55
C LEU A 88 -7.81 -5.66 1.85
N LEU A 89 -8.31 -6.86 1.61
CA LEU A 89 -7.63 -7.92 0.88
C LEU A 89 -8.24 -8.10 -0.53
N PRO A 90 -7.45 -8.52 -1.53
CA PRO A 90 -7.98 -8.86 -2.86
C PRO A 90 -9.11 -9.88 -2.75
N TYR A 91 -10.18 -9.68 -3.51
CA TYR A 91 -11.43 -10.46 -3.53
C TYR A 91 -12.29 -10.35 -2.27
N SER A 92 -11.70 -10.35 -1.07
CA SER A 92 -12.47 -10.17 0.17
C SER A 92 -13.03 -8.74 0.31
N ARG A 93 -12.36 -7.75 -0.28
CA ARG A 93 -12.76 -6.33 -0.28
C ARG A 93 -14.15 -6.02 -0.84
N HIS A 94 -14.75 -6.94 -1.59
CA HIS A 94 -16.12 -6.79 -2.10
C HIS A 94 -17.16 -6.97 -0.99
N TYR A 95 -16.77 -7.58 0.13
CA TYR A 95 -17.65 -7.92 1.25
C TYR A 95 -17.17 -7.33 2.59
N SER A 96 -15.86 -7.10 2.73
CA SER A 96 -15.27 -6.50 3.93
C SER A 96 -15.33 -4.98 3.86
N HIS A 97 -15.85 -4.35 4.92
CA HIS A 97 -16.12 -2.90 5.04
C HIS A 97 -17.38 -2.37 4.35
N ASN A 98 -18.27 -3.25 3.87
CA ASN A 98 -19.66 -2.86 3.76
C ASN A 98 -20.21 -2.64 5.17
N VAL A 99 -21.18 -1.72 5.30
CA VAL A 99 -21.96 -1.53 6.54
C VAL A 99 -22.67 -2.82 6.96
N ASN A 100 -22.80 -3.75 6.02
CA ASN A 100 -23.47 -5.03 6.15
C ASN A 100 -22.55 -6.08 6.81
N CYS A 101 -23.14 -6.86 7.70
CA CYS A 101 -22.53 -8.06 8.28
C CYS A 101 -22.30 -9.11 7.19
N PHE A 102 -21.32 -10.01 7.40
CA PHE A 102 -21.10 -11.16 6.50
C PHE A 102 -22.37 -12.02 6.32
N LEU A 103 -23.20 -12.11 7.36
CA LEU A 103 -24.45 -12.87 7.31
C LEU A 103 -25.52 -12.22 6.43
N ASP A 104 -25.40 -10.92 6.11
CA ASP A 104 -26.37 -10.23 5.26
C ASP A 104 -26.26 -10.64 3.78
N PHE A 105 -25.21 -11.38 3.42
CA PHE A 105 -25.05 -11.98 2.09
C PHE A 105 -25.65 -13.39 1.99
N MET A 106 -26.22 -13.91 3.07
CA MET A 106 -26.64 -15.30 3.20
C MET A 106 -28.15 -15.44 3.40
N ASP A 107 -28.74 -16.42 2.74
CA ASP A 107 -30.12 -16.86 2.91
C ASP A 107 -30.15 -18.33 3.38
N GLU A 108 -31.27 -18.74 3.99
CA GLU A 108 -31.57 -20.16 4.22
C GLU A 108 -32.22 -20.76 2.97
N GLY A 109 -31.60 -21.80 2.41
CA GLY A 109 -32.08 -22.54 1.26
C GLY A 109 -33.24 -23.48 1.62
N GLU A 110 -33.96 -23.97 0.60
CA GLU A 110 -35.13 -24.84 0.75
C GLU A 110 -34.82 -26.16 1.47
N ASP A 111 -33.56 -26.59 1.48
CA ASP A 111 -33.07 -27.80 2.15
C ASP A 111 -32.42 -27.51 3.54
N GLY A 112 -32.61 -26.30 4.09
CA GLY A 112 -32.02 -25.87 5.35
C GLY A 112 -30.51 -25.58 5.28
N LYS A 113 -29.92 -25.53 4.08
CA LYS A 113 -28.51 -25.14 3.90
C LYS A 113 -28.37 -23.64 3.73
N VAL A 114 -27.25 -23.11 4.17
CA VAL A 114 -26.89 -21.71 3.93
C VAL A 114 -26.53 -21.52 2.45
N VAL A 115 -27.15 -20.55 1.80
CA VAL A 115 -26.90 -20.16 0.40
C VAL A 115 -26.61 -18.66 0.31
N VAL A 116 -26.05 -18.21 -0.81
CA VAL A 116 -25.84 -16.77 -1.07
C VAL A 116 -27.15 -16.14 -1.54
N GLY A 117 -27.47 -14.96 -1.02
CA GLY A 117 -28.67 -14.19 -1.41
C GLY A 117 -28.74 -13.94 -2.91
N LYS A 118 -29.95 -14.01 -3.49
CA LYS A 118 -30.17 -14.01 -4.95
C LYS A 118 -29.59 -12.79 -5.65
N GLU A 119 -29.62 -11.64 -5.00
CA GLU A 119 -29.08 -10.37 -5.48
C GLU A 119 -27.54 -10.37 -5.60
N TYR A 120 -26.84 -11.16 -4.78
CA TYR A 120 -25.38 -11.21 -4.74
C TYR A 120 -24.78 -12.36 -5.57
N GLN A 121 -25.61 -13.32 -5.98
CA GLN A 121 -25.18 -14.54 -6.69
C GLN A 121 -24.25 -14.26 -7.88
N ASN A 122 -24.66 -13.38 -8.79
CA ASN A 122 -23.93 -13.12 -10.03
C ASN A 122 -22.55 -12.50 -9.77
N GLU A 123 -22.48 -11.52 -8.89
CA GLU A 123 -21.22 -10.85 -8.53
C GLU A 123 -20.31 -11.80 -7.74
N MET A 124 -20.86 -12.49 -6.74
CA MET A 124 -20.10 -13.36 -5.85
C MET A 124 -19.52 -14.58 -6.57
N VAL A 125 -20.25 -15.17 -7.52
CA VAL A 125 -19.72 -16.24 -8.37
C VAL A 125 -18.54 -15.74 -9.22
N GLY A 126 -18.60 -14.52 -9.75
CA GLY A 126 -17.51 -13.91 -10.50
C GLY A 126 -16.25 -13.76 -9.65
N VAL A 127 -16.39 -13.19 -8.46
CA VAL A 127 -15.28 -13.00 -7.50
C VAL A 127 -14.72 -14.35 -7.02
N LEU A 128 -15.59 -15.31 -6.71
CA LEU A 128 -15.19 -16.65 -6.24
C LEU A 128 -14.38 -17.41 -7.28
N ARG A 129 -14.76 -17.34 -8.56
CA ARG A 129 -14.02 -17.96 -9.66
C ARG A 129 -12.60 -17.39 -9.73
N LYS A 130 -12.46 -16.06 -9.80
CA LYS A 130 -11.14 -15.40 -9.83
C LYS A 130 -10.27 -15.76 -8.62
N TYR A 131 -10.84 -15.75 -7.41
CA TYR A 131 -10.13 -16.14 -6.20
C TYR A 131 -9.68 -17.60 -6.22
N THR A 132 -10.56 -18.50 -6.66
CA THR A 132 -10.27 -19.94 -6.77
C THR A 132 -9.17 -20.20 -7.77
N ASP A 133 -9.21 -19.53 -8.93
CA ASP A 133 -8.19 -19.63 -9.96
C ASP A 133 -6.83 -19.12 -9.46
N ALA A 134 -6.81 -17.93 -8.83
CA ALA A 134 -5.59 -17.37 -8.24
C ALA A 134 -4.98 -18.29 -7.17
N ARG A 135 -5.80 -18.98 -6.37
CA ARG A 135 -5.32 -19.96 -5.38
C ARG A 135 -4.82 -21.24 -6.02
N LYS A 136 -5.56 -21.80 -6.98
CA LYS A 136 -5.21 -23.05 -7.68
C LYS A 136 -3.88 -22.91 -8.42
N GLU A 137 -3.65 -21.75 -9.05
CA GLU A 137 -2.40 -21.46 -9.77
C GLU A 137 -1.29 -20.90 -8.86
N GLY A 138 -1.56 -20.74 -7.56
CA GLY A 138 -0.62 -20.14 -6.60
C GLY A 138 -0.18 -18.73 -7.02
N LYS A 139 -1.05 -17.92 -7.62
CA LYS A 139 -0.69 -16.58 -8.10
C LYS A 139 -0.76 -15.49 -7.04
N LEU A 140 -1.29 -15.77 -5.85
CA LEU A 140 -1.46 -14.78 -4.78
C LEU A 140 -0.79 -15.25 -3.48
N LEU A 141 0.14 -14.45 -2.95
CA LEU A 141 0.75 -14.63 -1.64
C LEU A 141 0.41 -13.42 -0.76
N LEU A 142 -0.16 -13.65 0.42
CA LEU A 142 -0.49 -12.59 1.38
C LEU A 142 0.58 -12.55 2.49
N ILE A 143 1.19 -11.39 2.71
CA ILE A 143 2.15 -11.16 3.80
C ILE A 143 1.66 -9.96 4.63
N PRO A 144 1.26 -10.15 5.90
CA PRO A 144 0.79 -9.05 6.73
C PRO A 144 1.95 -8.27 7.39
N PHE A 145 1.75 -6.97 7.59
CA PHE A 145 2.56 -6.12 8.47
C PHE A 145 1.65 -5.27 9.36
N VAL A 146 2.21 -4.68 10.42
CA VAL A 146 1.48 -3.72 11.26
C VAL A 146 2.27 -2.41 11.37
N THR A 147 3.51 -2.50 11.85
CA THR A 147 4.34 -1.33 12.13
C THR A 147 5.16 -0.91 10.91
N VAL A 148 5.69 0.32 10.94
CA VAL A 148 6.66 0.79 9.95
C VAL A 148 7.94 -0.06 9.96
N ASN A 149 8.37 -0.57 11.12
CA ASN A 149 9.52 -1.45 11.21
C ASN A 149 9.26 -2.80 10.51
N ASP A 150 8.07 -3.40 10.74
CA ASP A 150 7.67 -4.62 10.03
C ASP A 150 7.69 -4.39 8.52
N TYR A 151 7.04 -3.32 8.06
CA TYR A 151 6.96 -2.98 6.65
C TYR A 151 8.35 -2.83 6.00
N LEU A 152 9.28 -2.14 6.65
CA LEU A 152 10.62 -1.88 6.09
C LEU A 152 11.47 -3.16 6.04
N TRP A 153 11.41 -4.01 7.06
CA TRP A 153 12.10 -5.30 7.05
C TRP A 153 11.52 -6.25 6.00
N GLU A 154 10.20 -6.37 5.91
CA GLU A 154 9.53 -7.20 4.90
C GLU A 154 9.82 -6.70 3.47
N LEU A 155 9.70 -5.39 3.24
CA LEU A 155 9.99 -4.79 1.93
C LEU A 155 11.43 -5.06 1.51
N ARG A 156 12.40 -4.85 2.41
CA ARG A 156 13.81 -5.09 2.13
C ARG A 156 14.06 -6.55 1.74
N GLU A 157 13.60 -7.47 2.57
CA GLU A 157 13.85 -8.90 2.39
C GLU A 157 13.19 -9.43 1.12
N ILE A 158 11.92 -9.08 0.88
CA ILE A 158 11.20 -9.50 -0.32
C ILE A 158 11.84 -8.88 -1.57
N ALA A 159 12.24 -7.61 -1.54
CA ALA A 159 12.89 -6.97 -2.68
C ALA A 159 14.20 -7.67 -3.10
N ILE A 160 15.04 -8.04 -2.11
CA ILE A 160 16.27 -8.80 -2.36
C ILE A 160 15.93 -10.20 -2.91
N LEU A 161 14.93 -10.89 -2.35
CA LEU A 161 14.50 -12.20 -2.82
C LEU A 161 13.94 -12.16 -4.25
N MET A 162 13.43 -11.02 -4.70
CA MET A 162 12.90 -10.84 -6.06
C MET A 162 13.97 -10.62 -7.13
N GLN A 163 15.25 -10.42 -6.77
CA GLN A 163 16.33 -10.19 -7.74
C GLN A 163 16.43 -11.25 -8.87
N PRO A 164 16.24 -12.56 -8.63
CA PRO A 164 16.30 -13.57 -9.69
C PRO A 164 15.25 -13.41 -10.79
N LEU A 165 14.18 -12.65 -10.55
CA LEU A 165 13.17 -12.35 -11.57
C LEU A 165 13.67 -11.34 -12.61
N GLY A 166 14.73 -10.58 -12.30
CA GLY A 166 15.29 -9.56 -13.19
C GLY A 166 14.22 -8.55 -13.63
N GLY A 167 14.14 -8.33 -14.94
CA GLY A 167 13.13 -7.45 -15.55
C GLY A 167 11.68 -7.90 -15.37
N ASN A 168 11.41 -9.14 -14.93
CA ASN A 168 10.05 -9.62 -14.64
C ASN A 168 9.50 -9.14 -13.29
N ALA A 169 10.34 -8.53 -12.44
CA ALA A 169 9.93 -7.98 -11.15
C ALA A 169 9.33 -6.58 -11.30
N LEU A 170 8.15 -6.38 -10.69
CA LEU A 170 7.49 -5.08 -10.55
C LEU A 170 7.27 -4.77 -9.06
N PHE A 171 7.56 -3.54 -8.65
CA PHE A 171 7.25 -3.01 -7.32
C PHE A 171 6.15 -1.96 -7.47
N TYR A 172 4.99 -2.21 -6.85
CA TYR A 172 3.84 -1.31 -6.84
C TYR A 172 3.59 -0.84 -5.41
N LEU A 173 4.20 0.29 -5.04
CA LEU A 173 4.33 0.73 -3.65
C LEU A 173 3.18 1.66 -3.24
N ALA A 174 2.00 1.09 -2.99
CA ALA A 174 0.77 1.84 -2.66
C ALA A 174 0.46 1.94 -1.15
N ALA A 175 1.33 1.40 -0.28
CA ALA A 175 1.19 1.55 1.16
C ALA A 175 1.39 3.01 1.62
N ALA A 176 0.62 3.43 2.62
CA ALA A 176 0.81 4.70 3.29
C ALA A 176 1.83 4.54 4.43
N VAL A 177 3.11 4.70 4.06
CA VAL A 177 4.25 4.53 4.97
C VAL A 177 4.41 5.78 5.84
N SER A 178 4.67 5.60 7.13
CA SER A 178 4.92 6.67 8.07
C SER A 178 6.20 7.42 7.71
N ASP A 179 6.12 8.75 7.66
CA ASP A 179 7.28 9.61 7.38
C ASP A 179 8.18 9.81 8.60
N PHE A 180 7.65 9.55 9.79
CA PHE A 180 8.33 9.68 11.07
C PHE A 180 8.14 8.41 11.91
N PHE A 181 9.08 8.13 12.82
CA PHE A 181 9.05 6.98 13.73
C PHE A 181 9.73 7.31 15.07
N ILE A 182 9.65 6.40 16.03
CA ILE A 182 10.40 6.47 17.29
C ILE A 182 11.53 5.43 17.23
N PRO A 183 12.81 5.84 17.39
CA PRO A 183 13.93 4.91 17.51
C PRO A 183 13.76 3.94 18.69
N SER A 184 14.17 2.68 18.49
CA SER A 184 14.02 1.62 19.50
C SER A 184 14.70 1.94 20.84
N ASP A 185 15.80 2.72 20.83
CA ASP A 185 16.53 3.16 22.03
C ASP A 185 15.87 4.33 22.77
N ARG A 186 14.77 4.89 22.24
CA ARG A 186 13.99 5.98 22.86
C ARG A 186 12.55 5.57 23.16
N MET A 187 12.22 4.30 22.94
CA MET A 187 10.91 3.70 23.23
C MET A 187 10.77 3.43 24.73
N VAL A 188 9.60 3.71 25.28
CA VAL A 188 9.24 3.28 26.64
C VAL A 188 8.68 1.87 26.60
N GLU A 189 8.93 1.06 27.64
CA GLU A 189 8.46 -0.32 27.65
C GLU A 189 6.93 -0.41 27.85
N HIS A 190 6.40 0.37 28.79
CA HIS A 190 5.01 0.27 29.23
C HIS A 190 4.18 1.51 28.87
N LYS A 191 2.86 1.34 28.95
CA LYS A 191 1.85 2.40 28.72
C LYS A 191 2.25 3.70 29.42
N ILE A 192 2.31 4.80 28.64
CA ILE A 192 2.57 6.14 29.17
C ILE A 192 1.40 6.56 30.09
N GLN A 193 1.71 6.97 31.32
CA GLN A 193 0.72 7.35 32.33
C GLN A 193 0.41 8.86 32.24
N SER A 194 -0.87 9.20 32.38
CA SER A 194 -1.34 10.59 32.29
C SER A 194 -1.20 11.38 33.60
N SER A 195 -1.15 10.69 34.74
CA SER A 195 -1.06 11.34 36.06
C SER A 195 0.39 11.44 36.51
N GLU A 196 0.79 12.62 37.01
CA GLU A 196 2.15 12.89 37.50
C GLU A 196 2.55 11.96 38.65
N ASP A 197 1.59 11.56 39.50
CA ASP A 197 1.81 10.68 40.65
C ASP A 197 2.41 9.32 40.26
N PHE A 198 2.11 8.82 39.06
CA PHE A 198 2.61 7.53 38.55
C PHE A 198 3.82 7.67 37.59
N ASN A 199 4.22 8.90 37.24
CA ASN A 199 5.33 9.15 36.30
C ASN A 199 6.68 9.26 37.01
N LYS A 200 6.71 9.43 38.34
CA LYS A 200 7.96 9.55 39.11
C LYS A 200 8.69 8.21 39.31
N GLU A 201 7.99 7.08 39.19
CA GLU A 201 8.56 5.75 39.44
C GLU A 201 9.07 5.03 38.18
N ASN A 202 8.74 5.52 36.97
CA ASN A 202 9.06 4.86 35.69
C ASN A 202 10.16 5.56 34.88
N GLN A 203 10.94 6.47 35.47
CA GLN A 203 12.12 7.06 34.82
C GLN A 203 13.39 6.21 34.96
N ASP A 204 13.32 5.07 35.65
CA ASP A 204 14.44 4.14 35.77
C ASP A 204 14.30 2.99 34.75
N GLY A 205 14.68 3.28 33.50
CA GLY A 205 14.68 2.31 32.40
C GLY A 205 15.78 2.56 31.38
N ALA A 206 16.91 1.87 31.61
CA ALA A 206 18.04 1.56 30.71
C ALA A 206 18.74 2.71 29.96
N ASP A 207 19.90 3.09 30.52
CA ASP A 207 20.90 4.06 30.03
C ASP A 207 20.42 5.52 30.05
N GLY A 208 20.72 6.22 31.16
CA GLY A 208 20.34 7.62 31.43
C GLY A 208 20.97 8.67 30.51
N THR A 209 21.29 8.31 29.27
CA THR A 209 21.94 9.16 28.27
C THR A 209 20.94 9.78 27.29
N LYS A 210 19.73 9.23 27.12
CA LYS A 210 18.72 9.76 26.16
C LYS A 210 17.32 9.90 26.75
N THR A 211 16.70 11.03 26.49
CA THR A 211 15.33 11.32 26.90
C THR A 211 14.33 10.48 26.08
N PRO A 212 13.34 9.82 26.74
CA PRO A 212 12.27 9.10 26.06
C PRO A 212 11.55 9.97 25.02
N ALA A 213 11.21 9.36 23.89
CA ALA A 213 10.55 10.05 22.79
C ALA A 213 9.15 10.53 23.17
N ALA A 214 8.38 9.71 23.88
CA ALA A 214 7.05 10.05 24.37
C ALA A 214 7.08 10.24 25.89
N ARG A 215 6.74 11.44 26.37
CA ARG A 215 6.83 11.82 27.79
C ARG A 215 5.80 12.87 28.18
N ILE A 216 5.56 12.98 29.49
CA ILE A 216 4.72 14.04 30.06
C ILE A 216 5.60 15.23 30.45
N GLU A 217 5.26 16.42 29.96
CA GLU A 217 5.87 17.70 30.34
C GLU A 217 4.78 18.62 30.92
N GLY A 218 4.77 18.75 32.25
CA GLY A 218 3.64 19.35 32.97
C GLY A 218 2.34 18.58 32.68
N GLN A 219 1.31 19.27 32.21
CA GLN A 219 0.02 18.64 31.85
C GLN A 219 -0.08 18.18 30.38
N ARG A 220 1.04 18.08 29.65
CA ARG A 220 1.05 17.79 28.21
C ARG A 220 1.77 16.49 27.88
N LEU A 221 1.24 15.73 26.92
CA LEU A 221 1.96 14.64 26.26
C LEU A 221 2.79 15.21 25.12
N VAL A 222 4.11 15.06 25.20
CA VAL A 222 5.06 15.48 24.17
C VAL A 222 5.64 14.23 23.51
N ILE A 223 5.53 14.15 22.18
CA ILE A 223 6.03 13.04 21.38
C ILE A 223 7.05 13.58 20.38
N GLY A 224 8.32 13.23 20.59
CA GLY A 224 9.40 13.49 19.65
C GLY A 224 9.53 12.36 18.65
N LEU A 225 9.29 12.64 17.37
CA LEU A 225 9.44 11.68 16.29
C LEU A 225 10.64 12.05 15.41
N GLU A 226 11.31 11.04 14.87
CA GLU A 226 12.44 11.19 13.95
C GLU A 226 12.02 10.81 12.53
N PRO A 227 12.58 11.44 11.48
CA PRO A 227 12.22 11.11 10.10
C PRO A 227 12.65 9.69 9.75
N VAL A 228 11.75 8.92 9.11
CA VAL A 228 12.08 7.61 8.57
C VAL A 228 13.08 7.79 7.42
N PRO A 229 14.19 7.03 7.39
CA PRO A 229 15.15 7.08 6.30
C PRO A 229 14.48 6.82 4.95
N LYS A 230 14.94 7.48 3.89
CA LYS A 230 14.32 7.36 2.57
C LYS A 230 14.87 6.13 1.82
N PHE A 231 14.23 4.98 2.00
CA PHE A 231 14.66 3.68 1.45
C PHE A 231 14.38 3.48 -0.05
N LEU A 232 13.59 4.36 -0.69
CA LEU A 232 13.27 4.23 -2.13
C LEU A 232 14.53 4.25 -3.02
N LYS A 233 15.54 5.07 -2.69
CA LYS A 233 16.80 5.08 -3.45
C LYS A 233 17.55 3.77 -3.29
N THR A 234 17.63 3.25 -2.06
CA THR A 234 18.22 1.94 -1.78
C THR A 234 17.50 0.82 -2.53
N LEU A 235 16.17 0.84 -2.58
CA LEU A 235 15.39 -0.15 -3.32
C LEU A 235 15.81 -0.18 -4.80
N VAL A 236 15.96 1.00 -5.41
CA VAL A 236 16.38 1.16 -6.80
C VAL A 236 17.83 0.74 -7.02
N ASP A 237 18.76 1.19 -6.17
CA ASP A 237 20.19 1.00 -6.45
C ASP A 237 20.75 -0.33 -5.93
N GLY A 238 20.13 -0.91 -4.90
CA GLY A 238 20.67 -2.03 -4.15
C GLY A 238 19.75 -3.25 -4.13
N TRP A 239 18.53 -3.09 -3.62
CA TRP A 239 17.69 -4.27 -3.33
C TRP A 239 17.09 -4.90 -4.58
N ALA A 240 16.64 -4.09 -5.55
CA ALA A 240 16.02 -4.59 -6.78
C ALA A 240 16.38 -3.74 -8.01
N PRO A 241 17.67 -3.66 -8.39
CA PRO A 241 18.12 -2.83 -9.51
C PRO A 241 17.52 -3.25 -10.85
N GLU A 242 17.12 -4.52 -10.95
CA GLU A 242 16.62 -5.05 -12.21
C GLU A 242 15.13 -4.79 -12.48
N GLY A 243 14.34 -4.68 -11.41
CA GLY A 243 12.89 -4.58 -11.48
C GLY A 243 12.38 -3.19 -11.85
N MET A 244 11.15 -3.12 -12.34
CA MET A 244 10.44 -1.86 -12.51
C MET A 244 9.86 -1.41 -11.16
N ILE A 245 10.02 -0.13 -10.82
CA ILE A 245 9.58 0.43 -9.54
C ILE A 245 8.59 1.56 -9.79
N VAL A 246 7.38 1.39 -9.26
CA VAL A 246 6.26 2.32 -9.27
C VAL A 246 5.97 2.77 -7.85
N SER A 247 6.04 4.08 -7.61
CA SER A 247 5.70 4.67 -6.29
C SER A 247 4.43 5.51 -6.37
N PHE A 248 3.81 5.74 -5.20
CA PHE A 248 2.65 6.60 -5.08
C PHE A 248 2.98 7.92 -4.39
N LYS A 249 2.28 8.98 -4.82
CA LYS A 249 2.32 10.29 -4.17
C LYS A 249 0.91 10.78 -3.89
N LEU A 250 0.52 10.73 -2.61
CA LEU A 250 -0.73 11.30 -2.12
C LEU A 250 -0.47 12.75 -1.69
N GLU A 251 -1.30 13.68 -2.17
CA GLU A 251 -1.33 15.06 -1.68
C GLU A 251 -2.78 15.50 -1.43
N THR A 252 -2.94 16.60 -0.70
CA THR A 252 -4.25 17.26 -0.48
C THR A 252 -4.34 18.60 -1.20
N ASP A 253 -3.20 19.19 -1.55
CA ASP A 253 -3.10 20.44 -2.29
C ASP A 253 -2.81 20.16 -3.79
N PRO A 254 -3.71 20.57 -4.71
CA PRO A 254 -3.53 20.36 -6.15
C PRO A 254 -2.26 21.03 -6.72
N THR A 255 -1.80 22.14 -6.13
CA THR A 255 -0.71 22.97 -6.68
C THR A 255 0.67 22.35 -6.52
N ILE A 256 0.79 21.36 -5.62
CA ILE A 256 2.07 20.70 -5.28
C ILE A 256 2.16 19.25 -5.75
N LEU A 257 1.06 18.62 -6.16
CA LEU A 257 1.03 17.19 -6.49
C LEU A 257 2.06 16.82 -7.57
N VAL A 258 1.98 17.48 -8.71
CA VAL A 258 2.86 17.22 -9.86
C VAL A 258 4.31 17.53 -9.51
N LYS A 259 4.56 18.70 -8.89
CA LYS A 259 5.91 19.12 -8.47
C LYS A 259 6.56 18.10 -7.53
N LYS A 260 5.81 17.58 -6.56
CA LYS A 260 6.30 16.57 -5.62
C LYS A 260 6.49 15.20 -6.28
N ALA A 261 5.67 14.85 -7.28
CA ALA A 261 5.84 13.64 -8.06
C ALA A 261 7.12 13.70 -8.91
N GLU A 262 7.35 14.80 -9.63
CA GLU A 262 8.58 15.03 -10.40
C GLU A 262 9.83 15.05 -9.50
N TYR A 263 9.74 15.73 -8.35
CA TYR A 263 10.81 15.72 -7.35
C TYR A 263 11.15 14.30 -6.87
N ALA A 264 10.14 13.48 -6.57
CA ALA A 264 10.34 12.10 -6.13
C ALA A 264 10.97 11.25 -7.24
N LEU A 265 10.53 11.41 -8.48
CA LEU A 265 11.09 10.72 -9.63
C LEU A 265 12.57 11.05 -9.80
N ASN A 266 12.93 12.34 -9.78
CA ASN A 266 14.31 12.81 -9.93
C ASN A 266 15.20 12.37 -8.76
N LYS A 267 14.69 12.47 -7.53
CA LYS A 267 15.45 12.13 -6.31
C LYS A 267 15.75 10.65 -6.19
N TYR A 268 14.77 9.79 -6.50
CA TYR A 268 14.89 8.35 -6.28
C TYR A 268 15.23 7.56 -7.56
N SER A 269 15.14 8.19 -8.74
CA SER A 269 15.48 7.59 -10.04
C SER A 269 14.73 6.29 -10.36
N HIS A 270 13.49 6.17 -9.87
CA HIS A 270 12.61 5.05 -10.18
C HIS A 270 11.79 5.34 -11.46
N HIS A 271 10.95 4.40 -11.87
CA HIS A 271 10.45 4.36 -13.25
C HIS A 271 9.15 5.16 -13.45
N LEU A 272 8.29 5.19 -12.43
CA LEU A 272 6.98 5.84 -12.49
C LEU A 272 6.55 6.31 -11.09
N VAL A 273 6.07 7.55 -11.00
CA VAL A 273 5.28 8.03 -9.86
C VAL A 273 3.82 8.13 -10.28
N ILE A 274 2.93 7.53 -9.51
CA ILE A 274 1.48 7.71 -9.64
C ILE A 274 1.03 8.70 -8.56
N GLY A 275 0.73 9.93 -8.97
CA GLY A 275 0.22 10.98 -8.12
C GLY A 275 -1.30 10.95 -8.02
N ASN A 276 -1.85 11.21 -6.83
CA ASN A 276 -3.28 11.36 -6.65
C ASN A 276 -3.61 12.35 -5.53
N LEU A 277 -4.72 13.09 -5.68
CA LEU A 277 -5.26 13.89 -4.58
C LEU A 277 -6.16 13.05 -3.69
N LEU A 278 -6.15 13.30 -2.38
CA LEU A 278 -7.03 12.60 -1.45
C LEU A 278 -8.51 12.68 -1.86
N SER A 279 -8.94 13.85 -2.34
CA SER A 279 -10.32 14.13 -2.74
C SER A 279 -10.74 13.53 -4.08
N THR A 280 -9.80 13.19 -4.97
CA THR A 280 -10.12 12.69 -6.33
C THR A 280 -9.50 11.35 -6.65
N ARG A 281 -8.79 10.71 -5.71
CA ARG A 281 -8.07 9.45 -5.91
C ARG A 281 -8.89 8.30 -6.52
N LYS A 282 -10.21 8.30 -6.37
CA LYS A 282 -11.08 7.28 -6.98
C LYS A 282 -11.35 7.50 -8.48
N TRP A 283 -11.10 8.72 -8.98
CA TRP A 283 -11.55 9.13 -10.30
C TRP A 283 -10.43 9.67 -11.18
N GLU A 284 -9.31 10.13 -10.62
CA GLU A 284 -8.15 10.51 -11.41
C GLU A 284 -6.82 10.22 -10.71
N VAL A 285 -5.81 10.00 -11.54
CA VAL A 285 -4.40 9.94 -11.15
C VAL A 285 -3.53 10.57 -12.24
N VAL A 286 -2.34 11.02 -11.86
CA VAL A 286 -1.31 11.46 -12.81
C VAL A 286 -0.15 10.47 -12.80
N PHE A 287 0.26 10.03 -13.98
CA PHE A 287 1.47 9.27 -14.20
C PHE A 287 2.58 10.26 -14.51
N VAL A 288 3.67 10.19 -13.75
CA VAL A 288 4.86 11.01 -13.97
C VAL A 288 6.04 10.08 -14.21
N SER A 289 6.60 10.12 -15.42
CA SER A 289 7.73 9.28 -15.83
C SER A 289 8.75 10.10 -16.62
N ALA A 290 10.02 9.66 -16.59
CA ALA A 290 11.09 10.38 -17.27
C ALA A 290 10.95 10.33 -18.81
N SER A 291 10.36 9.27 -19.35
CA SER A 291 10.24 9.07 -20.80
C SER A 291 9.00 9.70 -21.42
N ALA A 292 7.89 9.79 -20.68
CA ALA A 292 6.60 10.26 -21.20
C ALA A 292 6.10 11.55 -20.55
N GLY A 293 6.85 12.10 -19.58
CA GLY A 293 6.41 13.27 -18.82
C GLY A 293 5.19 12.96 -17.97
N GLN A 294 4.19 13.84 -18.03
CA GLN A 294 2.95 13.76 -17.27
C GLN A 294 1.81 13.22 -18.14
N GLN A 295 1.12 12.20 -17.65
CA GLN A 295 -0.07 11.63 -18.29
C GLN A 295 -1.20 11.48 -17.28
N TRP A 296 -2.34 12.12 -17.54
CA TRP A 296 -3.51 12.03 -16.66
C TRP A 296 -4.42 10.87 -17.07
N ILE A 297 -4.81 10.06 -16.09
CA ILE A 297 -5.79 8.98 -16.26
C ILE A 297 -7.03 9.35 -15.46
N ARG A 298 -8.19 9.36 -16.13
CA ARG A 298 -9.47 9.76 -15.53
C ARG A 298 -10.57 8.76 -15.82
N VAL A 299 -11.37 8.46 -14.81
CA VAL A 299 -12.64 7.74 -14.96
C VAL A 299 -13.65 8.69 -15.63
N PRO A 300 -14.31 8.27 -16.73
CA PRO A 300 -15.37 9.04 -17.36
C PRO A 300 -16.45 9.42 -16.35
N ARG A 301 -16.95 10.67 -16.39
CA ARG A 301 -17.92 11.20 -15.40
C ARG A 301 -19.11 10.25 -15.16
N SER A 302 -19.71 9.74 -16.25
CA SER A 302 -20.84 8.81 -16.22
C SER A 302 -20.57 7.48 -15.51
N LYS A 303 -19.29 7.09 -15.33
CA LYS A 303 -18.89 5.80 -14.75
C LYS A 303 -18.25 5.92 -13.37
N ARG A 304 -18.22 7.12 -12.78
CA ARG A 304 -17.63 7.36 -11.46
C ARG A 304 -18.50 6.73 -10.37
N THR A 305 -17.88 6.17 -9.35
CA THR A 305 -18.62 5.73 -8.15
C THR A 305 -18.76 6.87 -7.15
N PRO A 306 -19.87 6.93 -6.39
CA PRO A 306 -20.00 7.86 -5.28
C PRO A 306 -18.86 7.69 -4.26
N SER A 307 -18.48 8.79 -3.61
CA SER A 307 -17.43 8.76 -2.59
C SER A 307 -17.77 9.72 -1.47
N ILE A 308 -17.89 9.19 -0.24
CA ILE A 308 -18.20 9.99 0.96
C ILE A 308 -17.15 11.09 1.18
N SER A 309 -15.88 10.78 0.93
CA SER A 309 -14.75 11.73 1.09
C SER A 309 -14.28 12.36 -0.22
N GLY A 310 -14.90 11.99 -1.35
CA GLY A 310 -14.47 12.49 -2.65
C GLY A 310 -15.17 13.79 -3.02
N LYS A 311 -14.47 14.67 -3.72
CA LYS A 311 -15.00 15.94 -4.23
C LYS A 311 -14.86 15.98 -5.74
N VAL A 312 -15.97 15.84 -6.46
CA VAL A 312 -15.96 15.74 -7.94
C VAL A 312 -15.49 17.05 -8.55
N GLU A 313 -15.84 18.17 -7.94
CA GLU A 313 -15.42 19.52 -8.29
C GLU A 313 -13.89 19.74 -8.19
N HIS A 314 -13.17 18.85 -7.50
CA HIS A 314 -11.71 18.90 -7.45
C HIS A 314 -11.04 18.21 -8.65
N VAL A 315 -11.78 17.46 -9.48
CA VAL A 315 -11.21 16.75 -10.63
C VAL A 315 -10.71 17.77 -11.65
N GLY A 316 -9.47 17.58 -12.11
CA GLY A 316 -8.81 18.48 -13.07
C GLY A 316 -7.97 19.60 -12.45
N LEU A 317 -8.19 19.97 -11.17
CA LEU A 317 -7.49 21.07 -10.51
C LEU A 317 -5.96 20.91 -10.53
N ALA A 318 -5.46 19.71 -10.26
CA ALA A 318 -4.02 19.44 -10.25
C ALA A 318 -3.38 19.38 -11.65
N SER A 319 -4.19 19.36 -12.72
CA SER A 319 -3.70 19.40 -14.10
C SER A 319 -3.61 20.82 -14.68
N GLY A 320 -3.95 21.85 -13.89
CA GLY A 320 -3.98 23.24 -14.35
C GLY A 320 -5.19 23.59 -15.22
N GLY A 321 -6.18 22.71 -15.33
CA GLY A 321 -7.47 22.99 -15.95
C GLY A 321 -8.47 23.58 -14.96
N ASP A 322 -9.54 24.17 -15.48
CA ASP A 322 -10.68 24.59 -14.66
C ASP A 322 -11.34 23.38 -14.00
N ALA A 323 -11.87 23.58 -12.79
CA ALA A 323 -12.70 22.60 -12.11
C ALA A 323 -13.80 22.13 -13.08
N GLU A 324 -14.07 20.82 -13.11
CA GLU A 324 -15.17 20.27 -13.89
C GLU A 324 -16.51 20.91 -13.47
N GLN A 325 -16.99 21.87 -14.25
CA GLN A 325 -18.34 22.44 -14.11
C GLN A 325 -19.34 21.51 -14.81
N GLY A 326 -20.44 21.16 -14.14
CA GLY A 326 -21.54 20.40 -14.72
C GLY A 326 -22.11 19.34 -13.79
N ALA A 327 -23.38 19.53 -13.41
CA ALA A 327 -24.22 18.60 -12.67
C ALA A 327 -24.83 17.53 -13.60
N GLU A 328 -24.00 16.81 -14.37
CA GLU A 328 -24.50 15.60 -15.03
C GLU A 328 -24.53 14.47 -14.00
N GLU A 329 -25.71 13.88 -13.82
CA GLU A 329 -25.93 12.78 -12.89
C GLU A 329 -24.96 11.64 -13.17
N VAL A 330 -24.20 11.28 -12.15
CA VAL A 330 -23.36 10.10 -12.12
C VAL A 330 -24.30 8.89 -12.11
N SER A 331 -24.64 8.33 -13.27
CA SER A 331 -25.53 7.16 -13.35
C SER A 331 -24.93 5.93 -12.66
N GLY A 332 -23.61 5.89 -12.50
CA GLY A 332 -22.90 4.92 -11.67
C GLY A 332 -22.85 3.51 -12.24
N GLN A 333 -23.33 3.27 -13.48
CA GLN A 333 -23.36 1.93 -14.08
C GLN A 333 -22.96 1.87 -15.56
N PRO A 334 -22.01 0.98 -15.94
CA PRO A 334 -21.18 0.17 -15.06
C PRO A 334 -20.13 1.07 -14.36
N ALA A 335 -20.02 0.92 -13.04
CA ALA A 335 -19.00 1.56 -12.24
C ALA A 335 -17.60 1.17 -12.74
N VAL A 336 -16.74 2.17 -12.95
CA VAL A 336 -15.35 1.95 -13.34
C VAL A 336 -14.44 2.29 -12.17
N GLU A 337 -13.70 1.29 -11.73
CA GLU A 337 -12.60 1.47 -10.80
C GLU A 337 -11.40 2.02 -11.58
N ILE A 338 -10.81 3.10 -11.09
CA ILE A 338 -9.66 3.74 -11.74
C ILE A 338 -8.48 2.76 -11.91
N GLU A 339 -8.36 1.73 -11.05
CA GLU A 339 -7.37 0.66 -11.17
C GLU A 339 -7.52 -0.15 -12.47
N SER A 340 -8.74 -0.31 -13.00
CA SER A 340 -8.97 -0.93 -14.30
C SER A 340 -8.33 -0.15 -15.46
N LEU A 341 -8.03 1.13 -15.25
CA LEU A 341 -7.32 1.99 -16.21
C LEU A 341 -5.81 2.09 -15.88
N ILE A 342 -5.45 2.06 -14.60
CA ILE A 342 -4.06 2.14 -14.14
C ILE A 342 -3.27 0.88 -14.55
N ILE A 343 -3.81 -0.31 -14.27
CA ILE A 343 -3.06 -1.56 -14.37
C ILE A 343 -2.68 -1.93 -15.81
N PRO A 344 -3.55 -1.77 -16.83
CA PRO A 344 -3.15 -1.96 -18.22
C PRO A 344 -1.98 -1.05 -18.64
N GLU A 345 -2.02 0.23 -18.25
CA GLU A 345 -0.94 1.19 -18.57
C GLU A 345 0.37 0.84 -17.85
N VAL A 346 0.31 0.47 -16.57
CA VAL A 346 1.49 0.00 -15.83
C VAL A 346 2.05 -1.28 -16.47
N ALA A 347 1.20 -2.23 -16.86
CA ALA A 347 1.63 -3.47 -17.51
C ALA A 347 2.29 -3.22 -18.88
N LYS A 348 1.80 -2.25 -19.65
CA LYS A 348 2.41 -1.79 -20.91
C LYS A 348 3.78 -1.17 -20.67
N MET A 349 3.91 -0.29 -19.68
CA MET A 349 5.20 0.31 -19.31
C MET A 349 6.19 -0.76 -18.83
N HIS A 350 5.74 -1.75 -18.07
CA HIS A 350 6.57 -2.86 -17.61
C HIS A 350 7.04 -3.75 -18.77
N ALA A 351 6.18 -4.04 -19.74
CA ALA A 351 6.59 -4.76 -20.96
C ALA A 351 7.67 -3.99 -21.75
N ALA A 352 7.55 -2.66 -21.84
CA ALA A 352 8.57 -1.82 -22.48
C ALA A 352 9.89 -1.78 -21.67
N HIS A 353 9.83 -1.79 -20.34
CA HIS A 353 11.00 -1.91 -19.46
C HIS A 353 11.74 -3.23 -19.70
N MET A 354 11.01 -4.35 -19.71
CA MET A 354 11.55 -5.67 -20.00
C MET A 354 12.24 -5.73 -21.37
N ALA A 355 11.59 -5.20 -22.41
CA ALA A 355 12.14 -5.20 -23.77
C ALA A 355 13.46 -4.42 -23.87
N LYS A 356 13.56 -3.26 -23.19
CA LYS A 356 14.79 -2.46 -23.13
C LYS A 356 15.94 -3.19 -22.44
N LYS A 357 15.64 -4.04 -21.45
CA LYS A 357 16.67 -4.82 -20.74
C LYS A 357 17.16 -6.02 -21.54
N ASN A 358 16.26 -6.72 -22.22
CA ASN A 358 16.65 -7.84 -23.09
C ASN A 358 17.46 -7.38 -24.32
N SER A 359 17.46 -6.08 -24.63
CA SER A 359 18.21 -5.49 -25.75
C SER A 359 19.59 -4.94 -25.35
N LYS A 360 19.94 -4.97 -24.06
CA LYS A 360 21.26 -4.61 -23.53
C LYS A 360 21.97 -5.89 -23.10
#